data_AF-A0A1F2SMD5-F1
#
_entry.id   AF-A0A1F2SMD5-F1
#
_cell.length_a   1.000
_cell.length_b   1.000
_cell.length_c   1.000
_cell.angle_alpha   90.00
_cell.angle_beta   90.00
_cell.angle_gamma   90.00
#
_symmetry.space_group_name_H-M   'P 1'
#
loop_
_entity.id
_entity.type
_entity.pdbx_description
1 polymer ?
#
loop_
_entity_poly.entity_id
_entity_poly.type
_entity_poly.pdbx_seq_one_letter_code
_entity_poly.pdbx_strand_id
1 'polypeptide(L)'
;MVIVDISDVTKPQFVSQLDFHPPFGSTTVGTHTVQPLKGRGLAIVLTEALGPPEVRIPCDEPISAAAIVDIKDPKNPRLISLFPVPVPPPDSPHKNFCEKPGRFGPHNLNEHQHSRFTDHNENMVYIAYDNAGLRVYDISDARLPREVAYFIEPPPGKSANRKSPAHLASLGCPRCIQAEDVVVDTRGYIYLTDSNQGLWILRLSGG
;
A
#
# COMPACT_ATOMS: atom_id res chain seq x y z
N MET A 1 -7.56 -12.33 3.52
CA MET A 1 -7.99 -11.62 4.75
C MET A 1 -8.76 -12.58 5.65
N VAL A 2 -8.41 -12.68 6.93
CA VAL A 2 -9.13 -13.49 7.93
C VAL A 2 -9.75 -12.56 8.97
N ILE A 3 -10.98 -12.85 9.39
CA ILE A 3 -11.65 -12.18 10.51
C ILE A 3 -11.63 -13.12 11.70
N VAL A 4 -11.10 -12.63 12.82
CA VAL A 4 -10.96 -13.36 14.08
C VAL A 4 -11.66 -12.58 15.18
N ASP A 5 -12.51 -13.24 15.95
CA ASP A 5 -13.08 -12.71 17.18
C ASP A 5 -12.05 -12.86 18.31
N ILE A 6 -11.66 -11.71 18.87
CA ILE A 6 -10.69 -11.59 19.97
C ILE A 6 -11.33 -11.00 21.24
N SER A 7 -12.65 -11.13 21.40
CA SER A 7 -13.35 -10.71 22.62
C SER A 7 -12.76 -11.36 23.88
N ASP A 8 -12.24 -12.58 23.74
CA ASP A 8 -11.28 -13.20 24.66
C ASP A 8 -9.92 -13.36 23.94
N VAL A 9 -8.96 -12.50 24.28
CA VAL A 9 -7.62 -12.50 23.68
C VAL A 9 -6.82 -13.78 23.95
N THR A 10 -7.19 -14.54 24.98
CA THR A 10 -6.56 -15.84 25.29
C THR A 10 -7.13 -16.97 24.44
N LYS A 11 -8.27 -16.75 23.78
CA LYS A 11 -9.00 -17.76 23.03
C LYS A 11 -9.58 -17.20 21.71
N PRO A 12 -8.74 -16.71 20.79
CA PRO A 12 -9.18 -16.19 19.50
C PRO A 12 -10.03 -17.22 18.73
N GLN A 13 -11.15 -16.78 18.16
CA GLN A 13 -12.07 -17.62 17.39
C GLN A 13 -12.09 -17.20 15.92
N PHE A 14 -11.92 -18.15 15.00
CA PHE A 14 -12.12 -17.89 13.58
C PHE A 14 -13.58 -17.54 13.30
N VAL A 15 -13.81 -16.47 12.52
CA VAL A 15 -15.15 -16.03 12.11
C VAL A 15 -15.37 -16.30 10.63
N SER A 16 -14.50 -15.78 9.77
CA SER A 16 -14.61 -15.91 8.31
C SER A 16 -13.29 -15.60 7.62
N GLN A 17 -13.22 -15.89 6.32
CA GLN A 17 -12.09 -15.59 5.46
C GLN A 17 -12.58 -15.11 4.11
N LEU A 18 -11.91 -14.10 3.57
CA LEU A 18 -12.02 -13.67 2.18
C LEU A 18 -10.66 -13.87 1.50
N ASP A 19 -10.62 -14.76 0.52
CA ASP A 19 -9.42 -15.05 -0.25
C ASP A 19 -9.18 -13.99 -1.31
N PHE A 20 -7.93 -13.54 -1.39
CA PHE A 20 -7.44 -12.61 -2.41
C PHE A 20 -6.60 -13.32 -3.48
N HIS A 21 -6.01 -14.46 -3.12
CA HIS A 21 -5.19 -15.28 -4.00
C HIS A 21 -5.85 -16.64 -4.23
N PRO A 22 -6.04 -17.08 -5.50
CA PRO A 22 -6.03 -16.27 -6.74
C PRO A 22 -7.24 -15.30 -6.82
N PRO A 23 -7.22 -14.24 -7.67
CA PRO A 23 -6.23 -13.96 -8.71
C PRO A 23 -5.14 -12.95 -8.33
N PHE A 24 -5.18 -12.36 -7.13
CA PHE A 24 -4.28 -11.28 -6.73
C PHE A 24 -3.07 -11.77 -5.94
N GLY A 25 -2.02 -10.93 -5.95
CA GLY A 25 -0.86 -11.06 -5.09
C GLY A 25 0.13 -12.16 -5.48
N SER A 26 1.31 -12.07 -4.87
CA SER A 26 2.37 -13.05 -5.03
C SER A 26 1.95 -14.44 -4.57
N THR A 27 2.56 -15.50 -5.12
CA THR A 27 2.25 -16.90 -4.76
C THR A 27 2.55 -17.25 -3.30
N THR A 28 3.25 -16.37 -2.59
CA THR A 28 3.69 -16.56 -1.19
C THR A 28 2.90 -15.71 -0.19
N VAL A 29 2.28 -14.59 -0.61
CA VAL A 29 1.53 -13.68 0.28
C VAL A 29 0.22 -13.25 -0.36
N GLY A 30 -0.89 -13.79 0.16
CA GLY A 30 -2.24 -13.46 -0.32
C GLY A 30 -2.84 -12.16 0.25
N THR A 31 -2.45 -11.74 1.46
CA THR A 31 -2.86 -10.46 2.06
C THR A 31 -1.73 -9.99 2.96
N HIS A 32 -1.33 -8.74 2.83
CA HIS A 32 -0.20 -8.14 3.57
C HIS A 32 -0.69 -7.17 4.65
N THR A 33 -1.46 -6.15 4.28
CA THR A 33 -1.99 -5.15 5.23
C THR A 33 -3.51 -5.08 5.16
N VAL A 34 -4.13 -4.93 6.34
CA VAL A 34 -5.58 -4.69 6.47
C VAL A 34 -5.81 -3.54 7.43
N GLN A 35 -6.48 -2.48 6.96
CA GLN A 35 -6.89 -1.34 7.79
C GLN A 35 -8.42 -1.27 7.87
N PRO A 36 -9.03 -1.63 9.02
CA PRO A 36 -10.46 -1.46 9.23
C PRO A 36 -10.85 0.02 9.32
N LEU A 37 -11.91 0.39 8.62
CA LEU A 37 -12.60 1.67 8.68
C LEU A 37 -13.91 1.45 9.45
N LYS A 38 -13.80 1.43 10.78
CA LYS A 38 -14.87 0.97 11.69
C LYS A 38 -16.12 1.83 11.59
N GLY A 39 -15.98 3.14 11.39
CA GLY A 39 -17.10 4.07 11.23
C GLY A 39 -17.94 3.78 9.98
N ARG A 40 -17.32 3.19 8.95
CA ARG A 40 -17.96 2.86 7.67
C ARG A 40 -18.33 1.39 7.51
N GLY A 41 -17.84 0.51 8.39
CA GLY A 41 -17.98 -0.93 8.25
C GLY A 41 -17.24 -1.47 7.02
N LEU A 42 -16.09 -0.88 6.70
CA LEU A 42 -15.26 -1.25 5.57
C LEU A 42 -13.86 -1.67 6.05
N ALA A 43 -13.09 -2.32 5.19
CA ALA A 43 -11.66 -2.54 5.38
C ALA A 43 -10.92 -2.26 4.08
N ILE A 44 -9.77 -1.59 4.18
CA ILE A 44 -8.80 -1.49 3.10
C ILE A 44 -7.89 -2.70 3.20
N VAL A 45 -7.75 -3.43 2.10
CA VAL A 45 -6.94 -4.66 2.05
C VAL A 45 -5.90 -4.51 0.94
N LEU A 46 -4.64 -4.69 1.29
CA LEU A 46 -3.52 -4.75 0.36
C LEU A 46 -3.00 -6.17 0.25
N THR A 47 -2.76 -6.63 -0.98
CA THR A 47 -1.77 -7.68 -1.23
C THR A 47 -0.40 -7.01 -1.40
N GLU A 48 0.69 -7.78 -1.30
CA GLU A 48 2.05 -7.24 -1.47
C GLU A 48 2.64 -7.72 -2.79
N ALA A 49 3.28 -6.80 -3.52
CA ALA A 49 4.19 -7.18 -4.59
C ALA A 49 5.54 -7.57 -3.97
N LEU A 50 5.87 -8.86 -4.05
CA LEU A 50 7.13 -9.36 -3.53
C LEU A 50 8.17 -9.49 -4.64
N GLY A 51 7.72 -9.87 -5.84
CA GLY A 51 8.57 -10.47 -6.86
C GLY A 51 9.25 -11.75 -6.34
N PRO A 52 9.54 -12.74 -7.20
CA PRO A 52 10.50 -13.76 -6.80
C PRO A 52 11.85 -13.11 -6.44
N PRO A 53 12.60 -13.60 -5.45
CA PRO A 53 13.93 -13.05 -5.11
C PRO A 53 14.93 -13.08 -6.28
N GLU A 54 14.62 -13.84 -7.34
CA GLU A 54 15.41 -13.96 -8.58
C GLU A 54 14.89 -13.07 -9.72
N VAL A 55 13.69 -12.51 -9.59
CA VAL A 55 13.03 -11.76 -10.65
C VAL A 55 13.38 -10.28 -10.53
N ARG A 56 14.02 -9.79 -11.59
CA ARG A 56 14.52 -8.42 -11.73
C ARG A 56 13.55 -7.52 -12.50
N ILE A 57 12.44 -8.09 -12.98
CA ILE A 57 11.46 -7.45 -13.85
C ILE A 57 10.23 -7.12 -13.01
N PRO A 58 9.88 -5.83 -12.83
CA PRO A 58 8.63 -5.49 -12.18
C PRO A 58 7.45 -6.06 -12.97
N CYS A 59 6.40 -6.49 -12.26
CA CYS A 59 5.18 -7.09 -12.84
C CYS A 59 5.33 -8.50 -13.44
N ASP A 60 6.38 -9.24 -13.12
CA ASP A 60 6.51 -10.67 -13.45
C ASP A 60 5.96 -11.56 -12.31
N GLU A 61 4.78 -11.18 -11.80
CA GLU A 61 3.96 -11.93 -10.84
C GLU A 61 2.47 -11.54 -11.04
N PRO A 62 1.50 -12.29 -10.47
CA PRO A 62 0.10 -11.88 -10.54
C PRO A 62 -0.10 -10.47 -9.96
N ILE A 63 -1.07 -9.74 -10.51
CA ILE A 63 -1.29 -8.35 -10.12
C ILE A 63 -1.57 -8.24 -8.62
N SER A 64 -0.80 -7.40 -7.92
CA SER A 64 -1.10 -7.05 -6.54
C SER A 64 -2.28 -6.08 -6.48
N ALA A 65 -3.16 -6.27 -5.51
CA ALA A 65 -4.38 -5.51 -5.36
C ALA A 65 -4.36 -4.62 -4.10
N ALA A 66 -4.82 -3.38 -4.28
CA ALA A 66 -5.41 -2.60 -3.22
C ALA A 66 -6.93 -2.65 -3.40
N ALA A 67 -7.67 -2.92 -2.32
CA ALA A 67 -9.09 -3.21 -2.39
C ALA A 67 -9.87 -2.64 -1.21
N ILE A 68 -11.18 -2.42 -1.42
CA ILE A 68 -12.14 -2.14 -0.35
C ILE A 68 -13.05 -3.34 -0.15
N VAL A 69 -13.15 -3.78 1.09
CA VAL A 69 -14.00 -4.89 1.52
C VAL A 69 -15.09 -4.37 2.45
N ASP A 70 -16.34 -4.71 2.17
CA ASP A 70 -17.45 -4.54 3.10
C ASP A 70 -17.36 -5.60 4.21
N ILE A 71 -17.28 -5.14 5.46
CA ILE A 71 -17.17 -5.97 6.66
C ILE A 71 -18.32 -5.70 7.66
N LYS A 72 -19.44 -5.11 7.21
CA LYS A 72 -20.62 -4.86 8.06
C LYS A 72 -21.20 -6.14 8.65
N ASP A 73 -21.13 -7.23 7.89
CA ASP A 73 -21.33 -8.59 8.39
C ASP A 73 -19.97 -9.30 8.43
N PRO A 74 -19.33 -9.42 9.61
CA PRO A 74 -18.04 -10.09 9.76
C PRO A 74 -18.05 -11.57 9.37
N LYS A 75 -19.23 -12.21 9.25
CA LYS A 75 -19.34 -13.59 8.77
C LYS A 75 -19.33 -13.69 7.25
N ASN A 76 -19.66 -12.61 6.56
CA ASN A 76 -19.79 -12.55 5.11
C ASN A 76 -19.07 -11.31 4.52
N PRO A 77 -17.74 -11.20 4.65
CA PRO A 77 -16.99 -10.10 4.05
C PRO A 77 -17.09 -10.14 2.51
N ARG A 78 -17.18 -8.98 1.87
CA ARG A 78 -17.34 -8.88 0.41
C ARG A 78 -16.39 -7.87 -0.19
N LEU A 79 -15.62 -8.26 -1.20
CA LEU A 79 -14.88 -7.34 -2.05
C LEU A 79 -15.88 -6.45 -2.81
N ILE A 80 -15.81 -5.13 -2.63
CA ILE A 80 -16.75 -4.18 -3.26
C ILE A 80 -16.12 -3.24 -4.28
N SER A 81 -14.80 -3.02 -4.21
CA SER A 81 -14.06 -2.23 -5.21
C SER A 81 -12.56 -2.51 -5.15
N LEU A 82 -11.90 -2.19 -6.25
CA LEU A 82 -10.44 -2.15 -6.38
C LEU A 82 -10.01 -0.70 -6.56
N PHE A 83 -8.85 -0.35 -6.04
CA PHE A 83 -8.24 0.95 -6.32
C PHE A 83 -7.71 0.96 -7.76
N PRO A 84 -7.72 2.13 -8.43
CA PRO A 84 -7.14 2.24 -9.77
C PRO A 84 -5.63 1.99 -9.70
N VAL A 85 -5.11 1.27 -10.69
CA VAL A 85 -3.67 1.02 -10.84
C VAL A 85 -2.97 2.37 -11.07
N PRO A 86 -1.88 2.69 -10.34
CA PRO A 86 -1.15 3.93 -10.53
C PRO A 86 -0.68 4.14 -11.97
N VAL A 87 -0.88 5.37 -12.47
CA VAL A 87 -0.41 5.80 -13.80
C VAL A 87 0.79 6.71 -13.64
N PRO A 88 1.88 6.53 -14.42
CA PRO A 88 3.00 7.46 -14.39
C PRO A 88 2.58 8.90 -14.78
N PRO A 89 3.25 9.93 -14.24
CA PRO A 89 3.02 11.31 -14.65
C PRO A 89 3.17 11.51 -16.17
N PRO A 90 2.49 12.48 -16.80
CA PRO A 90 2.55 12.69 -18.25
C PRO A 90 3.95 12.94 -18.82
N ASP A 91 4.86 13.48 -18.02
CA ASP A 91 6.27 13.75 -18.35
C ASP A 91 7.21 12.57 -18.03
N SER A 92 6.68 11.45 -17.52
CA SER A 92 7.43 10.22 -17.28
C SER A 92 7.94 9.62 -18.60
N PRO A 93 9.20 9.14 -18.64
CA PRO A 93 9.71 8.39 -19.79
C PRO A 93 9.15 6.95 -19.86
N HIS A 94 8.48 6.48 -18.81
CA HIS A 94 7.91 5.14 -18.70
C HIS A 94 6.42 5.14 -19.02
N LYS A 95 5.96 4.18 -19.83
CA LYS A 95 4.54 4.02 -20.18
C LYS A 95 3.68 3.51 -19.03
N ASN A 96 4.30 2.74 -18.13
CA ASN A 96 3.71 2.21 -16.91
C ASN A 96 4.82 1.96 -15.88
N PHE A 97 4.44 1.67 -14.64
CA PHE A 97 5.41 1.39 -13.58
C PHE A 97 6.09 0.02 -13.69
N CYS A 98 5.65 -0.86 -14.60
CA CYS A 98 6.37 -2.10 -14.92
C CYS A 98 7.67 -1.83 -15.71
N GLU A 99 7.75 -0.70 -16.43
CA GLU A 99 8.98 -0.27 -17.13
C GLU A 99 9.95 0.50 -16.21
N LYS A 100 9.51 0.88 -15.01
CA LYS A 100 10.33 1.60 -14.04
C LYS A 100 11.04 0.59 -13.14
N PRO A 101 12.37 0.69 -12.96
CA PRO A 101 13.10 -0.19 -12.05
C PRO A 101 12.52 -0.17 -10.61
N GLY A 102 12.58 -1.29 -9.90
CA GLY A 102 12.09 -1.48 -8.52
C GLY A 102 10.97 -2.52 -8.47
N ARG A 103 10.34 -2.74 -7.30
CA ARG A 103 9.06 -3.50 -7.28
C ARG A 103 7.91 -2.57 -7.64
N PHE A 104 6.82 -3.13 -8.15
CA PHE A 104 5.60 -2.37 -8.42
C PHE A 104 4.40 -3.08 -7.82
N GLY A 105 3.84 -2.48 -6.78
CA GLY A 105 2.62 -2.90 -6.13
C GLY A 105 2.36 -2.07 -4.88
N PRO A 106 1.16 -2.20 -4.28
CA PRO A 106 0.95 -1.70 -2.94
C PRO A 106 1.84 -2.48 -1.98
N HIS A 107 2.44 -1.78 -1.02
CA HIS A 107 3.17 -2.39 0.08
C HIS A 107 2.39 -2.12 1.37
N ASN A 108 2.48 -0.91 1.90
CA ASN A 108 1.78 -0.53 3.13
C ASN A 108 0.83 0.66 2.94
N LEU A 109 0.00 0.94 3.95
CA LEU A 109 -0.90 2.11 3.96
C LEU A 109 -0.86 2.83 5.31
N ASN A 110 -1.46 4.02 5.39
CA ASN A 110 -1.61 4.75 6.65
C ASN A 110 -2.48 3.96 7.63
N GLU A 111 -1.84 3.18 8.49
CA GLU A 111 -2.50 2.50 9.58
C GLU A 111 -2.82 3.48 10.71
N HIS A 112 -4.04 3.41 11.24
CA HIS A 112 -4.46 4.29 12.32
C HIS A 112 -3.77 3.95 13.66
N GLN A 113 -3.11 2.79 13.75
CA GLN A 113 -2.30 2.30 14.89
C GLN A 113 -2.93 2.44 16.29
N HIS A 114 -4.26 2.58 16.37
CA HIS A 114 -4.97 3.00 17.58
C HIS A 114 -4.40 4.27 18.26
N SER A 115 -3.68 5.10 17.50
CA SER A 115 -2.98 6.27 18.02
C SER A 115 -3.86 7.51 17.87
N ARG A 116 -3.98 8.32 18.91
CA ARG A 116 -4.70 9.61 18.82
C ARG A 116 -3.97 10.66 17.95
N PHE A 117 -2.75 10.36 17.52
CA PHE A 117 -1.90 11.30 16.78
C PHE A 117 -1.88 11.04 15.29
N THR A 118 -2.39 9.90 14.83
CA THR A 118 -2.56 9.59 13.40
C THR A 118 -3.88 10.18 12.88
N ASP A 119 -3.94 10.45 11.59
CA ASP A 119 -5.18 10.79 10.90
C ASP A 119 -6.14 9.58 10.89
N HIS A 120 -7.41 9.81 11.26
CA HIS A 120 -8.48 8.81 11.28
C HIS A 120 -9.55 9.09 10.21
N ASN A 121 -9.25 9.94 9.24
CA ASN A 121 -10.17 10.23 8.14
C ASN A 121 -10.43 8.98 7.28
N GLU A 122 -11.57 8.32 7.52
CA GLU A 122 -11.98 7.12 6.78
C GLU A 122 -12.43 7.38 5.32
N ASN A 123 -12.31 8.61 4.82
CA ASN A 123 -12.56 8.96 3.42
C ASN A 123 -11.27 9.11 2.61
N MET A 124 -10.10 9.11 3.25
CA MET A 124 -8.81 9.28 2.60
C MET A 124 -7.93 8.08 2.87
N VAL A 125 -7.28 7.55 1.83
CA VAL A 125 -6.35 6.42 1.94
C VAL A 125 -5.02 6.82 1.35
N TYR A 126 -3.96 6.59 2.11
CA TYR A 126 -2.58 6.85 1.71
C TYR A 126 -1.87 5.51 1.61
N ILE A 127 -1.32 5.19 0.45
CA ILE A 127 -0.67 3.92 0.14
C ILE A 127 0.76 4.19 -0.29
N ALA A 128 1.72 3.53 0.35
CA ALA A 128 3.07 3.39 -0.16
C ALA A 128 3.05 2.30 -1.25
N TYR A 129 3.41 2.67 -2.48
CA TYR A 129 3.23 1.86 -3.68
C TYR A 129 4.59 1.60 -4.36
N ASP A 130 5.57 1.11 -3.60
CA ASP A 130 6.92 0.76 -4.06
C ASP A 130 7.52 1.79 -5.05
N ASN A 131 7.82 1.40 -6.29
CA ASN A 131 8.42 2.28 -7.30
C ASN A 131 7.45 3.36 -7.82
N ALA A 132 6.18 3.30 -7.49
CA ALA A 132 5.17 4.30 -7.80
C ALA A 132 5.00 5.33 -6.68
N GLY A 133 5.79 5.25 -5.60
CA GLY A 133 5.83 6.25 -4.54
C GLY A 133 4.57 6.26 -3.68
N LEU A 134 4.26 7.43 -3.09
CA LEU A 134 3.01 7.65 -2.36
C LEU A 134 1.83 7.84 -3.33
N ARG A 135 0.73 7.16 -3.02
CA ARG A 135 -0.57 7.29 -3.68
C ARG A 135 -1.63 7.69 -2.69
N VAL A 136 -2.42 8.71 -3.01
CA VAL A 136 -3.48 9.23 -2.14
C VAL A 136 -4.81 9.14 -2.85
N TYR A 137 -5.78 8.50 -2.19
CA TYR A 137 -7.08 8.19 -2.75
C TYR A 137 -8.20 8.78 -1.89
N ASP A 138 -9.20 9.35 -2.55
CA ASP A 138 -10.50 9.68 -1.99
C ASP A 138 -11.42 8.48 -2.19
N ILE A 139 -11.99 7.99 -1.09
CA ILE A 139 -12.90 6.86 -1.03
C ILE A 139 -14.23 7.24 -0.43
N SER A 140 -14.62 8.53 -0.48
CA SER A 140 -15.92 9.02 -0.03
C SER A 140 -17.06 8.20 -0.64
N ASP A 141 -16.94 7.84 -1.92
CA ASP A 141 -17.66 6.70 -2.52
C ASP A 141 -16.78 5.44 -2.50
N ALA A 142 -17.13 4.49 -1.63
CA ALA A 142 -16.39 3.23 -1.48
C ALA A 142 -16.44 2.31 -2.72
N ARG A 143 -17.35 2.56 -3.66
CA ARG A 143 -17.41 1.81 -4.93
C ARG A 143 -16.62 2.47 -6.05
N LEU A 144 -16.14 3.69 -5.86
CA LEU A 144 -15.38 4.44 -6.86
C LEU A 144 -14.18 5.15 -6.23
N PRO A 145 -13.15 4.41 -5.76
CA PRO A 145 -11.90 5.01 -5.28
C PRO A 145 -11.26 5.88 -6.37
N ARG A 146 -10.87 7.11 -6.02
CA ARG A 146 -10.28 8.07 -6.96
C ARG A 146 -8.92 8.52 -6.46
N GLU A 147 -7.88 8.39 -7.28
CA GLU A 147 -6.57 9.00 -6.99
C GLU A 147 -6.71 10.53 -7.01
N VAL A 148 -6.25 11.20 -5.95
CA VAL A 148 -6.36 12.65 -5.79
C VAL A 148 -5.02 13.35 -5.65
N ALA A 149 -3.98 12.61 -5.27
CA ALA A 149 -2.61 13.09 -5.25
C ALA A 149 -1.64 11.90 -5.32
N TYR A 150 -0.41 12.20 -5.74
CA TYR A 150 0.70 11.28 -5.66
C TYR A 150 1.97 12.06 -5.33
N PHE A 151 2.97 11.36 -4.82
CA PHE A 151 4.33 11.86 -4.73
C PHE A 151 5.27 10.71 -5.09
N ILE A 152 6.08 10.92 -6.12
CA ILE A 152 7.13 9.98 -6.52
C ILE A 152 8.43 10.62 -6.10
N GLU A 153 9.18 9.92 -5.25
CA GLU A 153 10.47 10.37 -4.77
C GLU A 153 11.40 10.66 -5.95
N PRO A 154 12.31 11.65 -5.85
CA PRO A 154 13.35 11.80 -6.85
C PRO A 154 14.25 10.55 -6.88
N PRO A 155 14.98 10.32 -7.99
CA PRO A 155 15.97 9.26 -8.04
C PRO A 155 16.98 9.40 -6.87
N PRO A 156 17.33 8.31 -6.17
CA PRO A 156 18.26 8.36 -5.05
C PRO A 156 19.59 9.03 -5.43
N GLY A 157 19.93 10.11 -4.72
CA GLY A 157 21.16 10.85 -4.93
C GLY A 157 22.42 10.06 -4.55
N LYS A 158 23.61 10.62 -4.78
CA LYS A 158 24.90 9.99 -4.43
C LYS A 158 25.07 9.68 -2.92
N SER A 159 24.26 10.32 -2.08
CA SER A 159 24.25 10.17 -0.62
C SER A 159 23.14 9.24 -0.09
N ALA A 160 22.28 8.71 -0.97
CA ALA A 160 21.38 7.61 -0.62
C ALA A 160 22.20 6.42 -0.12
N ASN A 161 21.61 5.60 0.77
CA ASN A 161 22.29 4.54 1.50
C ASN A 161 23.42 3.86 0.67
N ARG A 162 24.68 4.08 1.06
CA ARG A 162 25.86 3.54 0.32
C ARG A 162 25.84 2.01 0.19
N LYS A 163 25.13 1.35 1.10
CA LYS A 163 24.76 -0.05 1.03
C LYS A 163 23.24 -0.08 0.86
N SER A 164 22.76 -0.42 -0.32
CA SER A 164 21.36 -0.74 -0.52
C SER A 164 20.95 -1.78 0.53
N PRO A 165 19.78 -1.66 1.17
CA PRO A 165 19.22 -2.74 1.96
C PRO A 165 19.35 -4.07 1.22
N ALA A 166 19.70 -5.15 1.92
CA ALA A 166 20.02 -6.44 1.29
C ALA A 166 18.93 -6.93 0.33
N HIS A 167 17.66 -6.63 0.65
CA HIS A 167 16.49 -6.92 -0.19
C HIS A 167 16.47 -6.15 -1.53
N LEU A 168 16.92 -4.90 -1.55
CA LEU A 168 17.02 -4.11 -2.79
C LEU A 168 18.22 -4.53 -3.65
N ALA A 169 19.30 -4.99 -3.01
CA ALA A 169 20.43 -5.56 -3.72
C ALA A 169 20.05 -6.87 -4.43
N SER A 170 19.22 -7.72 -3.81
CA SER A 170 18.68 -8.93 -4.47
C SER A 170 17.74 -8.62 -5.63
N LEU A 171 17.01 -7.51 -5.59
CA LEU A 171 16.15 -7.05 -6.69
C LEU A 171 16.95 -6.50 -7.89
N GLY A 172 18.28 -6.46 -7.81
CA GLY A 172 19.14 -5.97 -8.89
C GLY A 172 18.98 -4.48 -9.18
N CYS A 173 18.31 -3.73 -8.30
CA CYS A 173 18.18 -2.28 -8.38
C CYS A 173 18.60 -1.57 -7.09
N PRO A 174 19.91 -1.39 -6.88
CA PRO A 174 20.46 -0.82 -5.66
C PRO A 174 20.14 0.69 -5.44
N ARG A 175 19.58 1.36 -6.44
CA ARG A 175 19.25 2.80 -6.39
C ARG A 175 17.85 3.09 -6.94
N CYS A 176 16.92 2.17 -6.75
CA CYS A 176 15.53 2.39 -7.09
C CYS A 176 14.80 3.20 -6.03
N ILE A 177 13.73 3.85 -6.45
CA ILE A 177 12.73 4.36 -5.51
C ILE A 177 11.94 3.17 -5.00
N GLN A 178 11.72 3.11 -3.69
CA GLN A 178 10.98 2.03 -3.06
C GLN A 178 10.27 2.56 -1.83
N ALA A 179 9.07 3.13 -2.03
CA ALA A 179 8.21 3.58 -0.95
C ALA A 179 7.68 2.37 -0.15
N GLU A 180 7.98 2.32 1.15
CA GLU A 180 7.66 1.17 2.00
C GLU A 180 6.47 1.47 2.93
N ASP A 181 6.59 2.49 3.78
CA ASP A 181 5.58 2.82 4.79
C ASP A 181 5.09 4.25 4.66
N VAL A 182 3.85 4.47 5.09
CA VAL A 182 3.28 5.81 5.20
C VAL A 182 2.49 5.93 6.49
N VAL A 183 2.68 7.05 7.19
CA VAL A 183 1.86 7.47 8.33
C VAL A 183 1.43 8.91 8.11
N VAL A 184 0.17 9.22 8.39
CA VAL A 184 -0.37 10.58 8.36
C VAL A 184 -0.74 10.98 9.76
N ASP A 185 -0.30 12.16 10.19
CA ASP A 185 -0.63 12.68 11.51
C ASP A 185 -1.86 13.58 11.51
N THR A 186 -2.39 13.85 12.71
CA THR A 186 -3.53 14.76 12.94
C THR A 186 -3.29 16.21 12.51
N ARG A 187 -2.04 16.61 12.20
CA ARG A 187 -1.71 17.95 11.68
C ARG A 187 -1.74 17.96 10.13
N GLY A 188 -1.96 16.80 9.51
CA GLY A 188 -1.97 16.60 8.06
C GLY A 188 -0.58 16.44 7.45
N TYR A 189 0.46 16.16 8.26
CA TYR A 189 1.76 15.77 7.72
C TYR A 189 1.76 14.30 7.35
N ILE A 190 2.32 14.01 6.17
CA ILE A 190 2.47 12.67 5.63
C ILE A 190 3.94 12.29 5.75
N TYR A 191 4.22 11.21 6.47
CA TYR A 191 5.54 10.65 6.71
C TYR A 191 5.69 9.40 5.84
N LEU A 192 6.49 9.50 4.79
CA LEU A 192 6.72 8.43 3.81
C LEU A 192 8.15 7.91 3.94
N THR A 193 8.34 6.60 4.08
CA THR A 193 9.67 5.98 4.08
C THR A 193 10.00 5.42 2.71
N ASP A 194 11.23 5.64 2.27
CA ASP A 194 11.83 5.00 1.11
C ASP A 194 13.07 4.21 1.56
N SER A 195 13.16 2.95 1.16
CA SER A 195 14.24 2.04 1.58
C SER A 195 15.67 2.54 1.24
N ASN A 196 15.83 3.38 0.22
CA ASN A 196 17.10 3.96 -0.19
C ASN A 196 17.31 5.40 0.30
N GLN A 197 16.24 6.16 0.52
CA GLN A 197 16.28 7.60 0.75
C GLN A 197 15.94 8.04 2.17
N GLY A 198 15.38 7.14 2.99
CA GLY A 198 14.99 7.45 4.37
C GLY A 198 13.59 8.05 4.44
N LEU A 199 13.42 9.15 5.16
CA LEU A 199 12.11 9.73 5.47
C LEU A 199 11.83 11.00 4.64
N TRP A 200 10.67 11.03 3.99
CA TRP A 200 10.07 12.22 3.39
C TRP A 200 8.91 12.72 4.25
N ILE A 201 8.82 14.04 4.43
CA ILE A 201 7.70 14.68 5.12
C ILE A 201 6.98 15.58 4.12
N LEU A 202 5.72 15.27 3.86
CA LEU A 202 4.89 15.89 2.84
C LEU A 202 3.62 16.46 3.48
N ARG A 203 2.88 17.24 2.70
CA ARG A 203 1.54 17.72 3.03
C ARG A 203 0.77 17.92 1.73
N LEU A 204 -0.53 17.61 1.71
CA LEU A 204 -1.37 17.87 0.54
C LEU A 204 -1.49 19.38 0.29
N SER A 205 -1.32 19.78 -0.96
CA SER A 205 -1.49 21.16 -1.42
C SER A 205 -2.99 21.47 -1.57
N GLY A 206 -3.49 22.54 -0.92
CA GLY A 206 -4.85 23.05 -1.17
C GLY A 206 -5.97 22.48 -0.28
N GLY A 207 -5.68 22.24 1.00
CA GLY A 207 -6.72 22.08 2.04
C GLY A 207 -7.38 23.39 2.44
#